data_AF-A0A1Y5LMY9-F1
#
_entry.id   AF-A0A1Y5LMY9-F1
#
_cell.length_a   1.000
_cell.length_b   1.000
_cell.length_c   1.000
_cell.angle_alpha   90.00
_cell.angle_beta   90.00
_cell.angle_gamma   90.00
#
_symmetry.space_group_name_H-M   'P 1'
#
loop_
_entity.id
_entity.type
_entity.pdbx_description
1 polymer ?
#
loop_
_entity_poly.entity_id
_entity_poly.type
_entity_poly.pdbx_seq_one_letter_code
_entity_poly.pdbx_strand_id
1 'polypeptide(L)'
;MTEIYIGEPDTHEPKRAHLMLITIEIQDSYANGDDFTRTETVTVTPPLVGADLDDWATNSLFPFTGQGERYADVDSIHEVTVLGCVSRPELVGAAFNFG
;
A
#
# COMPACT_ATOMS: atom_id res chain seq x y z
N MET A 1 -51.18 17.99 16.58
CA MET A 1 -51.21 17.43 15.22
C MET A 1 -49.97 17.97 14.52
N THR A 2 -49.03 17.21 13.96
CA THR A 2 -48.87 15.76 13.79
C THR A 2 -47.41 15.55 13.36
N GLU A 3 -46.83 14.47 13.90
CA GLU A 3 -45.68 13.65 13.46
C GLU A 3 -44.26 14.18 13.21
N ILE A 4 -43.36 13.30 13.69
CA ILE A 4 -41.91 13.22 13.63
C ILE A 4 -41.56 12.36 12.41
N TYR A 5 -40.48 12.68 11.66
CA TYR A 5 -39.66 11.65 11.00
C TYR A 5 -38.17 12.07 10.98
N ILE A 6 -37.44 11.37 11.84
CA ILE A 6 -36.02 11.02 11.90
C ILE A 6 -35.30 10.86 10.55
N GLY A 7 -34.06 11.36 10.52
CA GLY A 7 -33.02 11.01 9.57
C GLY A 7 -31.72 11.66 10.01
N GLU A 8 -30.90 10.93 10.77
CA GLU A 8 -29.51 11.34 11.03
C GLU A 8 -28.81 11.50 9.68
N PRO A 9 -28.16 12.64 9.37
CA PRO A 9 -27.07 12.57 8.42
C PRO A 9 -25.94 11.93 9.22
N ASP A 10 -25.92 10.60 9.16
CA ASP A 10 -24.76 9.78 9.45
C ASP A 10 -23.65 10.29 8.54
N THR A 11 -23.01 11.37 8.98
CA THR A 11 -21.87 11.98 8.33
C THR A 11 -20.76 11.02 8.66
N HIS A 12 -20.73 9.90 7.93
CA HIS A 12 -19.53 9.17 7.63
C HIS A 12 -18.64 10.12 6.81
N GLU A 13 -18.18 11.20 7.47
CA GLU A 13 -16.92 11.81 7.15
C GLU A 13 -15.97 10.60 7.09
N PRO A 14 -15.38 10.27 5.93
CA PRO A 14 -14.42 9.18 5.90
C PRO A 14 -13.40 9.60 6.95
N LYS A 15 -13.33 8.88 8.09
CA LYS A 15 -12.32 9.07 9.13
C LYS A 15 -11.05 9.23 8.34
N ARG A 16 -10.49 10.45 8.27
CA ARG A 16 -9.31 10.71 7.45
C ARG A 16 -8.32 9.63 7.86
N ALA A 17 -8.08 8.68 6.96
CA ALA A 17 -7.25 7.55 7.27
C ALA A 17 -5.91 8.19 7.64
N HIS A 18 -5.52 8.04 8.91
CA HIS A 18 -4.29 8.65 9.36
C HIS A 18 -3.19 7.94 8.60
N LEU A 19 -2.61 8.66 7.64
CA LEU A 19 -1.56 8.12 6.83
C LEU A 19 -0.38 7.78 7.75
N MET A 20 0.26 6.66 7.47
CA MET A 20 1.45 6.22 8.15
C MET A 20 2.66 6.40 7.23
N LEU A 21 3.75 6.87 7.82
CA LEU A 21 5.04 6.92 7.15
C LEU A 21 5.70 5.54 7.30
N ILE A 22 6.10 4.95 6.18
CA ILE A 22 6.83 3.68 6.14
C ILE A 22 8.06 3.79 5.27
N THR A 23 9.12 3.07 5.62
CA THR A 23 10.28 2.86 4.78
C THR A 23 10.17 1.48 4.16
N ILE A 24 10.26 1.42 2.84
CA ILE A 24 10.17 0.19 2.05
C ILE A 24 11.41 0.02 1.18
N GLU A 25 11.83 -1.22 1.00
CA GLU A 25 12.70 -1.64 -0.09
C GLU A 25 11.83 -2.15 -1.22
N ILE A 26 12.16 -1.75 -2.45
CA ILE A 26 11.46 -2.12 -3.67
C ILE A 26 12.48 -2.81 -4.56
N GLN A 27 12.16 -4.02 -5.01
CA GLN A 27 12.93 -4.78 -5.97
C GLN A 27 12.07 -5.04 -7.19
N ASP A 28 12.52 -4.57 -8.36
CA ASP A 28 11.86 -4.81 -9.64
C ASP A 28 12.77 -5.70 -10.50
N SER A 29 12.31 -6.90 -10.83
CA SER A 29 12.99 -7.84 -11.72
C SER A 29 12.20 -7.99 -13.01
N TYR A 30 12.86 -7.78 -14.14
CA TYR A 30 12.23 -7.83 -15.46
C TYR A 30 12.76 -9.00 -16.29
N ALA A 31 11.89 -9.60 -17.11
CA ALA A 31 12.23 -10.76 -17.96
C ALA A 31 13.31 -10.46 -19.01
N ASN A 32 13.59 -9.18 -19.30
CA ASN A 32 14.71 -8.77 -20.14
C ASN A 32 16.08 -8.88 -19.45
N GLY A 33 16.11 -9.25 -18.16
CA GLY A 33 17.30 -9.42 -17.33
C GLY A 33 17.74 -8.17 -16.57
N ASP A 34 16.97 -7.09 -16.60
CA ASP A 34 17.23 -5.90 -15.79
C ASP A 34 16.64 -6.09 -14.37
N ASP A 35 17.43 -5.73 -13.35
CA ASP A 35 17.01 -5.73 -11.95
C ASP A 35 17.29 -4.35 -11.33
N PHE A 36 16.34 -3.87 -10.55
CA PHE A 36 16.44 -2.61 -9.82
C PHE A 36 16.11 -2.82 -8.36
N THR A 37 16.89 -2.19 -7.48
CA THR A 37 16.63 -2.19 -6.04
C THR A 37 16.76 -0.78 -5.51
N ARG A 38 15.75 -0.32 -4.78
CA ARG A 38 15.74 1.01 -4.17
C ARG A 38 15.02 1.01 -2.82
N THR A 39 15.40 1.95 -1.97
CA THR A 39 14.73 2.19 -0.68
C THR A 39 14.03 3.53 -0.73
N GLU A 40 12.77 3.56 -0.32
CA GLU A 40 11.95 4.77 -0.30
C GLU A 40 11.20 4.91 1.02
N THR A 41 10.98 6.15 1.43
CA THR A 41 10.09 6.48 2.54
C THR A 41 8.80 7.05 1.97
N VAL A 42 7.70 6.33 2.14
CA VAL A 42 6.40 6.62 1.53
C VAL A 42 5.32 6.80 2.59
N THR A 43 4.25 7.46 2.19
CA THR A 43 3.09 7.73 3.06
C THR A 43 1.90 6.94 2.53
N VAL A 44 1.37 6.03 3.35
CA VAL A 44 0.28 5.10 2.94
C VAL A 44 -0.82 5.04 3.99
N THR A 45 -2.00 4.58 3.60
CA THR A 45 -3.04 4.24 4.57
C THR A 45 -2.64 2.97 5.33
N PRO A 46 -2.83 2.90 6.65
CA PRO A 46 -2.56 1.69 7.41
C PRO A 46 -3.55 0.57 7.03
N PRO A 47 -3.13 -0.71 7.07
CA PRO A 47 -4.07 -1.82 6.88
C PRO A 47 -5.16 -1.79 7.96
N LEU A 48 -6.39 -2.15 7.63
CA LEU A 48 -7.43 -2.31 8.66
C LEU A 48 -7.09 -3.50 9.58
N VAL A 49 -7.52 -3.43 10.83
CA VAL A 49 -7.29 -4.53 11.78
C VAL A 49 -8.03 -5.78 11.29
N GLY A 50 -7.29 -6.88 11.10
CA GLY A 50 -7.83 -8.14 10.58
C GLY A 50 -8.10 -8.17 9.08
N ALA A 51 -7.72 -7.12 8.34
CA ALA A 51 -7.72 -7.16 6.88
C ALA A 51 -6.57 -8.00 6.35
N ASP A 52 -6.74 -8.47 5.12
CA ASP A 52 -5.69 -9.13 4.37
C ASP A 52 -4.56 -8.13 4.06
N LEU A 53 -3.33 -8.51 4.42
CA LEU A 53 -2.16 -7.68 4.20
C LEU A 53 -1.75 -7.67 2.72
N ASP A 54 -2.03 -8.74 1.99
CA ASP A 54 -1.73 -8.81 0.55
C ASP A 54 -2.63 -7.84 -0.22
N ASP A 55 -3.93 -7.84 0.06
CA ASP A 55 -4.87 -6.86 -0.51
C ASP A 55 -4.46 -5.41 -0.19
N TRP A 56 -4.05 -5.16 1.07
CA TRP A 56 -3.55 -3.85 1.46
C TRP A 56 -2.28 -3.46 0.70
N ALA A 57 -1.33 -4.39 0.56
CA ALA A 57 -0.06 -4.17 -0.12
C ALA A 57 -0.25 -3.95 -1.62
N THR A 58 -1.15 -4.67 -2.28
CA THR A 58 -1.52 -4.43 -3.68
C THR A 58 -2.09 -3.03 -3.88
N ASN A 59 -2.94 -2.54 -2.96
CA ASN A 59 -3.52 -1.21 -3.10
C ASN A 59 -2.55 -0.08 -2.70
N SER A 60 -1.68 -0.33 -1.71
CA SER A 60 -0.91 0.72 -1.05
C SER A 60 0.57 0.75 -1.43
N LEU A 61 1.16 -0.40 -1.80
CA LEU A 61 2.60 -0.54 -2.03
C LEU A 61 2.94 -0.78 -3.50
N PHE A 62 2.14 -1.57 -4.22
CA PHE A 62 2.33 -1.83 -5.65
C PHE A 62 2.49 -0.55 -6.50
N PRO A 63 1.79 0.57 -6.25
CA PRO A 63 1.98 1.79 -7.03
C PRO A 63 3.39 2.41 -6.97
N PHE A 64 4.24 1.99 -6.02
CA PHE A 64 5.63 2.44 -5.91
C PHE A 64 6.62 1.55 -6.67
N THR A 65 6.16 0.40 -7.19
CA THR A 65 7.00 -0.51 -7.96
C THR A 65 7.07 -0.08 -9.43
N GLY A 66 8.01 -0.66 -10.17
CA GLY A 66 8.16 -0.38 -11.58
C GLY A 66 9.14 0.75 -11.90
N GLN A 67 9.62 0.74 -13.15
CA GLN A 67 10.60 1.68 -13.69
C GLN A 67 10.03 2.53 -14.86
N GLY A 68 8.72 2.71 -14.86
CA GLY A 68 7.99 3.56 -15.82
C GLY A 68 7.71 2.89 -17.17
N GLU A 69 7.24 3.69 -18.14
CA GLU A 69 6.67 3.22 -19.41
C GLU A 69 7.59 2.33 -20.24
N ARG A 70 8.92 2.50 -20.11
CA ARG A 70 9.91 1.66 -20.81
C ARG A 70 9.75 0.16 -20.50
N TYR A 71 9.22 -0.18 -19.34
CA TYR A 71 9.07 -1.54 -18.85
C TYR A 71 7.61 -2.02 -18.81
N ALA A 72 6.66 -1.22 -19.30
CA ALA A 72 5.22 -1.53 -19.17
C ALA A 72 4.79 -2.82 -19.88
N ASP A 73 5.49 -3.22 -20.94
CA ASP A 73 5.22 -4.43 -21.73
C ASP A 73 6.23 -5.56 -21.47
N VAL A 74 7.04 -5.44 -20.42
CA VAL A 74 8.03 -6.46 -20.05
C VAL A 74 7.52 -7.20 -18.83
N ASP A 75 7.36 -8.52 -18.93
CA ASP A 75 6.99 -9.36 -17.80
C ASP A 75 7.93 -9.10 -16.62
N SER A 76 7.36 -8.93 -15.43
CA SER A 76 8.08 -8.48 -14.25
C SER A 76 7.59 -9.15 -12.98
N ILE A 77 8.48 -9.21 -12.00
CA ILE A 77 8.17 -9.56 -10.62
C ILE A 77 8.64 -8.37 -9.78
N HIS A 78 7.74 -7.86 -8.94
CA HIS A 78 7.99 -6.77 -8.03
C HIS A 78 7.90 -7.27 -6.60
N GLU A 79 8.93 -7.02 -5.81
CA GLU A 79 8.92 -7.33 -4.38
C GLU A 79 9.05 -6.04 -3.57
N VAL A 80 8.25 -5.92 -2.52
CA VAL A 80 8.32 -4.81 -1.58
C VAL A 80 8.48 -5.34 -0.17
N THR A 81 9.57 -4.95 0.49
CA THR A 81 9.84 -5.29 1.89
C THR A 81 9.71 -4.06 2.77
N VAL A 82 8.93 -4.14 3.84
CA VAL A 82 8.81 -3.05 4.81
C VAL A 82 10.02 -3.07 5.74
N LEU A 83 10.88 -2.06 5.63
CA LEU A 83 12.08 -1.92 6.46
C LEU A 83 11.83 -1.14 7.76
N GLY A 84 10.81 -0.29 7.79
CA GLY A 84 10.53 0.54 8.94
C GLY A 84 9.11 1.09 8.98
N CYS A 85 8.45 0.98 10.14
CA CYS A 85 7.20 1.67 10.41
C CYS A 85 7.09 1.91 11.92
N VAL A 86 7.20 3.17 12.36
CA VAL A 86 7.11 3.52 13.79
C VAL A 86 5.71 3.32 14.32
N SER A 87 4.69 3.62 13.51
CA SER A 87 3.28 3.51 13.90
C SER A 87 2.79 2.07 14.00
N ARG A 88 3.39 1.15 13.25
CA ARG A 88 3.02 -0.27 13.13
C ARG A 88 4.27 -1.14 12.99
N PRO A 89 5.04 -1.33 14.08
CA PRO A 89 6.29 -2.08 14.03
C PRO A 89 6.09 -3.54 13.62
N GLU A 90 4.89 -4.10 13.75
CA GLU A 90 4.55 -5.45 13.32
C GLU A 90 4.63 -5.66 11.79
N LEU A 91 4.61 -4.58 11.00
CA LEU A 91 4.78 -4.66 9.55
C LEU A 91 6.26 -4.79 9.15
N VAL A 92 7.20 -4.44 10.04
CA VAL A 92 8.62 -4.46 9.71
C VAL A 92 9.08 -5.90 9.46
N GLY A 93 9.72 -6.12 8.31
CA GLY A 93 10.13 -7.43 7.82
C GLY A 93 9.07 -8.16 7.00
N ALA A 94 7.86 -7.61 6.83
CA ALA A 94 6.89 -8.15 5.89
C ALA A 94 7.36 -7.88 4.45
N ALA A 95 7.29 -8.91 3.62
CA ALA A 95 7.63 -8.87 2.21
C ALA A 95 6.40 -9.26 1.38
N PHE A 96 6.15 -8.50 0.32
CA PHE A 96 5.00 -8.66 -0.58
C PHE A 96 5.49 -8.79 -2.01
N ASN A 97 4.93 -9.74 -2.75
CA ASN A 97 5.31 -10.02 -4.13
C ASN A 97 4.13 -9.72 -5.07
N PHE A 98 4.43 -9.09 -6.21
CA PHE A 98 3.48 -8.72 -7.24
C PHE A 98 4.05 -9.14 -8.60
N GLY A 99 3.40 -10.09 -9.30
CA GLY A 99 3.85 -10.62 -10.58
C GLY A 99 3.06 -11.84 -11.01
#